data_AF-A0A8H8JKF0-F1
#
_entry.id   AF-A0A8H8JKF0-F1
#
_cell.length_a   1.000
_cell.length_b   1.000
_cell.length_c   1.000
_cell.angle_alpha   90.00
_cell.angle_beta   90.00
_cell.angle_gamma   90.00
#
_symmetry.space_group_name_H-M   'P 1'
#
loop_
_entity.id
_entity.type
_entity.pdbx_description
1 polymer ?
#
loop_
_entity_poly.entity_id
_entity_poly.type
_entity_poly.pdbx_seq_one_letter_code
_entity_poly.pdbx_strand_id
1 'polypeptide(L)'
;MMSVLSIPEVALDILGHLSPSRYDDTSVRTLIACTKTSRVLREAAQTDSLWVAHYRVRWTKPELDDNEQRQWYRIYCMRRETDVQTLSLLDTIITAPSKRGASAVILNERKEYVWDVLRMEATCRVPEEMREVWKKEEEQWAGERWVGIGEEWKDGTGKKEFEDEHERQIDVREIKQDWVQRRWWAKQMLGTMARADGLVSMIKIFCGDEPDPTSIENARNFEEGLKALSGLMGMNTAEA
;
A
#
# COMPACT_ATOMS: atom_id res chain seq x y z
N MET A 1 37.93 -28.12 -2.24
CA MET A 1 36.59 -28.40 -1.70
C MET A 1 35.64 -27.42 -2.38
N MET A 2 34.79 -27.87 -3.30
CA MET A 2 33.80 -26.98 -3.93
C MET A 2 32.72 -26.68 -2.90
N SER A 3 32.49 -25.39 -2.63
CA SER A 3 31.43 -24.96 -1.72
C SER A 3 30.07 -25.24 -2.37
N VAL A 4 29.11 -25.75 -1.63
CA VAL A 4 27.74 -26.00 -2.13
C VAL A 4 27.13 -24.73 -2.77
N LEU A 5 27.52 -23.55 -2.28
CA LEU A 5 27.10 -22.24 -2.80
C LEU A 5 27.77 -21.83 -4.13
N SER A 6 28.64 -22.66 -4.71
CA SER A 6 29.19 -22.42 -6.05
C SER A 6 28.28 -22.93 -7.17
N ILE A 7 27.20 -23.66 -6.84
CA ILE A 7 26.20 -24.14 -7.79
C ILE A 7 25.02 -23.16 -7.80
N PRO A 8 24.78 -22.42 -8.90
CA PRO A 8 23.74 -21.38 -8.97
C PRO A 8 22.34 -21.88 -8.63
N GLU A 9 21.97 -23.07 -9.09
CA GLU A 9 20.64 -23.66 -8.89
C GLU A 9 20.38 -23.98 -7.41
N VAL A 10 21.39 -24.49 -6.71
CA VAL A 10 21.31 -24.76 -5.26
C VAL A 10 21.26 -23.47 -4.47
N ALA A 11 22.04 -22.46 -4.86
CA ALA A 11 21.96 -21.14 -4.24
C ALA A 11 20.56 -20.52 -4.43
N LEU A 12 19.98 -20.63 -5.63
CA LEU A 12 18.63 -20.13 -5.91
C LEU A 12 17.56 -20.86 -5.09
N ASP A 13 17.63 -22.20 -5.01
CA ASP A 13 16.70 -23.02 -4.22
C ASP A 13 16.73 -22.65 -2.73
N ILE A 14 17.93 -22.53 -2.15
CA ILE A 14 18.11 -22.09 -0.76
C ILE A 14 17.52 -20.69 -0.54
N LEU A 15 17.81 -19.74 -1.44
CA LEU A 15 17.27 -18.38 -1.34
C LEU A 15 15.75 -18.33 -1.56
N GLY A 16 15.19 -19.27 -2.32
CA GLY A 16 13.75 -19.43 -2.53
C GLY A 16 12.97 -19.79 -1.26
N HIS A 17 13.63 -20.32 -0.24
CA HIS A 17 13.01 -20.58 1.07
C HIS A 17 12.83 -19.32 1.94
N LEU A 18 13.38 -18.17 1.53
CA LEU A 18 13.19 -16.93 2.26
C LEU A 18 11.74 -16.44 2.11
N SER A 19 10.99 -16.47 3.21
CA SER A 19 9.56 -16.14 3.17
C SER A 19 9.35 -14.66 2.86
N PRO A 20 8.47 -14.31 1.92
CA PRO A 20 8.11 -12.93 1.67
C PRO A 20 7.20 -12.40 2.79
N SER A 21 7.46 -11.17 3.21
CA SER A 21 6.69 -10.51 4.26
C SER A 21 6.46 -9.04 3.91
N ARG A 22 5.29 -8.54 4.31
CA ARG A 22 4.89 -7.15 4.16
C ARG A 22 5.54 -6.26 5.20
N TYR A 23 5.71 -6.79 6.41
CA TYR A 23 6.13 -6.06 7.60
C TYR A 23 7.54 -6.42 8.08
N ASP A 24 8.10 -7.53 7.59
CA ASP A 24 9.45 -7.99 7.92
C ASP A 24 10.39 -7.90 6.71
N ASP A 25 11.48 -7.14 6.88
CA ASP A 25 12.52 -6.98 5.87
C ASP A 25 13.66 -8.01 6.02
N THR A 26 13.58 -8.97 6.96
CA THR A 26 14.67 -9.95 7.23
C THR A 26 15.08 -10.74 6.00
N SER A 27 14.12 -11.35 5.30
CA SER A 27 14.37 -12.08 4.04
C SER A 27 15.01 -11.19 2.97
N VAL A 28 14.50 -9.97 2.81
CA VAL A 28 15.01 -9.00 1.82
C VAL A 28 16.43 -8.57 2.17
N ARG A 29 16.73 -8.30 3.45
CA ARG A 29 18.08 -7.97 3.92
C ARG A 29 19.06 -9.10 3.65
N THR A 30 18.64 -10.35 3.83
CA THR A 30 19.43 -11.53 3.49
C THR A 30 19.73 -11.59 2.00
N LEU A 31 18.72 -11.42 1.13
CA LEU A 31 18.91 -11.36 -0.33
C LEU A 31 19.91 -10.25 -0.72
N ILE A 32 19.74 -9.03 -0.20
CA ILE A 32 20.66 -7.91 -0.43
C ILE A 32 22.07 -8.23 0.06
N ALA A 33 22.22 -8.88 1.21
CA ALA A 33 23.54 -9.31 1.70
C ALA A 33 24.20 -10.28 0.71
N CYS A 34 23.44 -11.28 0.22
CA CYS A 34 23.92 -12.24 -0.78
C CYS A 34 24.39 -11.56 -2.08
N THR A 35 23.73 -10.48 -2.53
CA THR A 35 24.19 -9.71 -3.71
C THR A 35 25.58 -9.09 -3.56
N LYS A 36 26.00 -8.86 -2.31
CA LYS A 36 27.29 -8.24 -1.96
C LYS A 36 28.38 -9.28 -1.68
N THR A 37 28.05 -10.55 -1.48
CA THR A 37 28.99 -11.58 -1.01
C THR A 37 29.84 -12.20 -2.11
N SER A 38 29.23 -12.71 -3.19
CA SER A 38 29.95 -13.39 -4.27
C SER A 38 29.22 -13.24 -5.61
N ARG A 39 29.89 -13.57 -6.73
CA ARG A 39 29.27 -13.50 -8.06
C ARG A 39 28.11 -14.48 -8.21
N VAL A 40 28.29 -15.74 -7.81
CA VAL A 40 27.24 -16.77 -7.90
C VAL A 40 26.03 -16.39 -7.03
N LEU A 41 26.26 -15.96 -5.78
CA LEU A 41 25.19 -15.50 -4.90
C LEU A 41 24.52 -14.23 -5.41
N ARG A 42 25.25 -13.34 -6.08
CA ARG A 42 24.68 -12.14 -6.69
C ARG A 42 23.76 -12.49 -7.85
N GLU A 43 24.21 -13.35 -8.76
CA GLU A 43 23.39 -13.79 -9.89
C GLU A 43 22.14 -14.52 -9.39
N ALA A 44 22.26 -15.44 -8.42
CA ALA A 44 21.12 -16.12 -7.81
C ALA A 44 20.18 -15.15 -7.08
N ALA A 45 20.69 -14.30 -6.19
CA ALA A 45 19.89 -13.38 -5.39
C ALA A 45 19.25 -12.24 -6.21
N GLN A 46 19.71 -11.97 -7.43
CA GLN A 46 19.08 -11.01 -8.35
C GLN A 46 18.06 -11.68 -9.28
N THR A 47 17.84 -12.99 -9.16
CA THR A 47 16.86 -13.71 -9.97
C THR A 47 15.44 -13.21 -9.69
N ASP A 48 14.72 -12.89 -10.76
CA ASP A 48 13.42 -12.23 -10.69
C ASP A 48 12.36 -13.01 -9.92
N SER A 49 12.36 -14.35 -10.02
CA SER A 49 11.41 -15.22 -9.32
C SER A 49 11.41 -15.00 -7.80
N LEU A 50 12.54 -14.64 -7.21
CA LEU A 50 12.65 -14.31 -5.78
C LEU A 50 11.92 -13.00 -5.47
N TRP A 51 12.16 -11.97 -6.28
CA TRP A 51 11.68 -10.61 -6.01
C TRP A 51 10.20 -10.42 -6.32
N VAL A 52 9.63 -11.20 -7.25
CA VAL A 52 8.19 -11.15 -7.57
C VAL A 52 7.35 -11.42 -6.32
N ALA A 53 7.68 -12.48 -5.56
CA ALA A 53 6.94 -12.85 -4.37
C ALA A 53 7.05 -11.77 -3.28
N HIS A 54 8.28 -11.27 -3.05
CA HIS A 54 8.51 -10.16 -2.12
C HIS A 54 7.78 -8.87 -2.53
N TYR A 55 7.70 -8.59 -3.83
CA TYR A 55 7.02 -7.42 -4.36
C TYR A 55 5.51 -7.51 -4.12
N ARG A 56 4.89 -8.61 -4.58
CA ARG A 56 3.43 -8.81 -4.52
C ARG A 56 2.89 -8.84 -3.10
N VAL A 57 3.66 -9.37 -2.15
CA VAL A 57 3.25 -9.38 -0.74
C VAL A 57 3.19 -7.98 -0.15
N ARG A 58 4.05 -7.06 -0.63
CA ARG A 58 4.18 -5.72 -0.04
C ARG A 58 3.25 -4.70 -0.69
N TRP A 59 3.15 -4.72 -2.01
CA TRP A 59 2.42 -3.72 -2.79
C TRP A 59 1.22 -4.34 -3.52
N THR A 60 0.07 -3.70 -3.38
CA THR A 60 -1.22 -4.20 -3.89
C THR A 60 -1.33 -4.06 -5.41
N LYS A 61 -0.56 -3.14 -6.02
CA LYS A 61 -0.53 -2.91 -7.47
C LYS A 61 0.85 -3.24 -8.06
N PRO A 62 0.85 -3.92 -9.20
CA PRO A 62 1.59 -3.35 -10.33
C PRO A 62 0.82 -3.50 -11.65
N GLU A 63 0.37 -2.41 -12.25
CA GLU A 63 0.30 -2.36 -13.72
C GLU A 63 1.72 -2.11 -14.23
N LEU A 64 2.57 -3.12 -14.13
CA LEU A 64 3.82 -3.15 -14.89
C LEU A 64 3.45 -3.76 -16.23
N ASP A 65 3.48 -2.93 -17.27
CA ASP A 65 3.26 -3.32 -18.66
C ASP A 65 3.99 -4.66 -18.93
N ASP A 66 3.28 -5.65 -19.47
CA ASP A 66 3.79 -7.02 -19.70
C ASP A 66 4.98 -7.03 -20.68
N ASN A 67 5.26 -5.89 -21.33
CA ASN A 67 6.25 -5.73 -22.40
C ASN A 67 7.70 -5.49 -21.95
N GLU A 68 7.99 -5.19 -20.69
CA GLU A 68 9.38 -4.94 -20.26
C GLU A 68 10.04 -6.21 -19.73
N GLN A 69 11.27 -6.50 -20.18
CA GLN A 69 12.16 -7.52 -19.60
C GLN A 69 12.30 -7.26 -18.10
N ARG A 70 11.49 -7.98 -17.30
CA ARG A 70 11.15 -7.58 -15.94
C ARG A 70 12.33 -7.75 -15.00
N GLN A 71 13.06 -6.67 -14.73
CA GLN A 71 14.13 -6.62 -13.72
C GLN A 71 13.52 -6.38 -12.32
N TRP A 72 12.83 -7.38 -11.77
CA TRP A 72 12.07 -7.26 -10.52
C TRP A 72 12.93 -6.85 -9.34
N TYR A 73 14.20 -7.27 -9.31
CA TYR A 73 15.17 -6.76 -8.33
C TYR A 73 15.28 -5.23 -8.36
N ARG A 74 15.42 -4.64 -9.55
CA ARG A 74 15.57 -3.18 -9.70
C ARG A 74 14.28 -2.46 -9.36
N ILE A 75 13.15 -2.98 -9.85
CA ILE A 75 11.82 -2.45 -9.55
C ILE A 75 11.58 -2.44 -8.05
N TYR A 76 11.89 -3.54 -7.35
CA TYR A 76 11.79 -3.62 -5.90
C TYR A 76 12.65 -2.56 -5.21
N CYS A 77 13.91 -2.40 -5.60
CA CYS A 77 14.81 -1.40 -5.02
C CYS A 77 14.29 0.03 -5.23
N MET A 78 13.92 0.41 -6.45
CA MET A 78 13.35 1.73 -6.76
C MET A 78 12.07 1.99 -5.97
N ARG A 79 11.25 0.96 -5.81
CA ARG A 79 10.03 1.03 -5.03
C ARG A 79 10.32 1.29 -3.54
N ARG A 80 11.31 0.60 -2.96
CA ARG A 80 11.74 0.83 -1.58
C ARG A 80 12.29 2.24 -1.36
N GLU A 81 13.00 2.81 -2.32
CA GLU A 81 13.44 4.21 -2.24
C GLU A 81 12.24 5.16 -2.15
N THR A 82 11.19 4.88 -2.92
CA THR A 82 9.93 5.64 -2.86
C THR A 82 9.24 5.48 -1.50
N ASP A 83 9.23 4.27 -0.94
CA ASP A 83 8.69 4.03 0.41
C ASP A 83 9.43 4.86 1.46
N VAL A 84 10.76 4.89 1.41
CA VAL A 84 11.59 5.68 2.34
C VAL A 84 11.29 7.17 2.23
N GLN A 85 11.19 7.68 1.00
CA GLN A 85 10.82 9.09 0.76
C GLN A 85 9.41 9.40 1.28
N THR A 86 8.46 8.48 1.09
CA THR A 86 7.09 8.59 1.60
C THR A 86 7.06 8.71 3.12
N LEU A 87 7.80 7.82 3.81
CA LEU A 87 7.90 7.85 5.26
C LEU A 87 8.55 9.14 5.75
N SER A 88 9.58 9.65 5.07
CA SER A 88 10.20 10.94 5.40
C SER A 88 9.23 12.12 5.25
N LEU A 89 8.34 12.09 4.25
CA LEU A 89 7.30 13.11 4.07
C LEU A 89 6.24 13.01 5.17
N LEU A 90 5.83 11.80 5.54
CA LEU A 90 4.92 11.57 6.66
C LEU A 90 5.53 12.07 7.98
N ASP A 91 6.80 11.78 8.24
CA ASP A 91 7.53 12.27 9.41
C ASP A 91 7.58 13.80 9.43
N THR A 92 7.75 14.44 8.25
CA THR A 92 7.70 15.91 8.11
C THR A 92 6.30 16.46 8.43
N ILE A 93 5.24 15.80 7.99
CA ILE A 93 3.84 16.18 8.28
C ILE A 93 3.54 16.14 9.78
N ILE A 94 4.07 15.12 10.46
CA ILE A 94 3.92 14.91 11.92
C ILE A 94 4.70 15.97 12.69
N THR A 95 5.97 16.21 12.32
CA THR A 95 6.92 17.00 13.13
C THR A 95 6.95 18.49 12.79
N ALA A 96 6.61 18.88 11.56
CA ALA A 96 6.78 20.26 11.06
C ALA A 96 5.47 20.81 10.46
N PRO A 97 4.58 21.41 11.28
CA PRO A 97 3.29 21.95 10.82
C PRO A 97 3.40 22.95 9.67
N SER A 98 4.46 23.76 9.62
CA SER A 98 4.70 24.74 8.55
C SER A 98 5.02 24.11 7.19
N LYS A 99 5.52 22.87 7.15
CA LYS A 99 5.86 22.13 5.92
C LYS A 99 4.78 21.16 5.48
N ARG A 100 3.75 20.95 6.31
CA ARG A 100 2.71 19.95 6.12
C ARG A 100 1.99 20.05 4.78
N GLY A 101 1.58 21.27 4.40
CA GLY A 101 0.87 21.48 3.13
C GLY A 101 1.72 21.07 1.93
N ALA A 102 2.98 21.52 1.90
CA ALA A 102 3.92 21.15 0.83
C ALA A 102 4.18 19.63 0.78
N SER A 103 4.39 19.00 1.93
CA SER A 103 4.58 17.54 1.99
C SER A 103 3.34 16.76 1.55
N ALA A 104 2.13 17.22 1.91
CA ALA A 104 0.88 16.60 1.50
C ALA A 104 0.67 16.68 -0.03
N VAL A 105 1.02 17.81 -0.65
CA VAL A 105 0.97 17.98 -2.11
C VAL A 105 1.89 16.97 -2.80
N ILE A 106 3.15 16.86 -2.36
CA ILE A 106 4.12 15.91 -2.94
C ILE A 106 3.63 14.46 -2.81
N LEU A 107 3.04 14.10 -1.66
CA LEU A 107 2.46 12.77 -1.48
C LEU A 107 1.29 12.53 -2.44
N ASN A 108 0.41 13.52 -2.62
CA ASN A 108 -0.74 13.40 -3.52
C ASN A 108 -0.32 13.28 -5.00
N GLU A 109 0.69 14.02 -5.42
CA GLU A 109 1.28 13.90 -6.77
C GLU A 109 1.84 12.49 -7.05
N ARG A 110 2.21 11.76 -6.01
CA ARG A 110 2.79 10.41 -6.08
C ARG A 110 1.83 9.32 -5.59
N LYS A 111 0.52 9.59 -5.51
CA LYS A 111 -0.51 8.72 -4.90
C LYS A 111 -0.44 7.25 -5.35
N GLU A 112 -0.21 6.99 -6.63
CA GLU A 112 -0.08 5.63 -7.21
C GLU A 112 1.06 4.84 -6.55
N TYR A 113 2.08 5.56 -6.10
CA TYR A 113 3.28 4.98 -5.56
C TYR A 113 3.39 4.95 -4.04
N VAL A 114 2.62 5.78 -3.34
CA VAL A 114 2.73 5.94 -1.89
C VAL A 114 1.60 5.28 -1.12
N TRP A 115 0.54 4.87 -1.82
CA TRP A 115 -0.69 4.31 -1.23
C TRP A 115 -0.44 3.15 -0.27
N ASP A 116 0.28 2.11 -0.70
CA ASP A 116 0.52 0.93 0.12
C ASP A 116 1.30 1.24 1.39
N VAL A 117 2.29 2.12 1.31
CA VAL A 117 3.10 2.53 2.47
C VAL A 117 2.23 3.31 3.45
N LEU A 118 1.44 4.26 2.96
CA LEU A 118 0.52 5.00 3.81
C LEU A 118 -0.55 4.07 4.42
N ARG A 119 -1.04 3.07 3.68
CA ARG A 119 -1.92 2.03 4.22
C ARG A 119 -1.25 1.24 5.34
N MET A 120 0.01 0.84 5.17
CA MET A 120 0.80 0.17 6.23
C MET A 120 1.02 1.05 7.47
N GLU A 121 1.18 2.36 7.31
CA GLU A 121 1.33 3.30 8.43
C GLU A 121 -0.03 3.60 9.10
N ALA A 122 -1.11 3.65 8.32
CA ALA A 122 -2.49 3.81 8.81
C ALA A 122 -2.94 2.65 9.69
N THR A 123 -2.37 1.46 9.47
CA THR A 123 -2.64 0.23 10.22
C THR A 123 -1.48 -0.21 11.13
N CYS A 124 -0.47 0.66 11.37
CA CYS A 124 0.70 0.28 12.15
C CYS A 124 0.35 -0.17 13.57
N ARG A 125 1.14 -1.10 14.11
CA ARG A 125 0.86 -1.76 15.40
C ARG A 125 0.58 -0.76 16.55
N VAL A 126 -0.48 -1.04 17.30
CA VAL A 126 -0.88 -0.32 18.53
C VAL A 126 -0.21 -0.99 19.75
N PRO A 127 0.26 -0.23 20.75
CA PRO A 127 0.74 -0.78 22.03
C PRO A 127 -0.26 -1.75 22.65
N GLU A 128 0.23 -2.82 23.26
CA GLU A 128 -0.62 -3.88 23.82
C GLU A 128 -1.59 -3.31 24.86
N GLU A 129 -1.12 -2.35 25.65
CA GLU A 129 -1.87 -1.69 26.72
C GLU A 129 -3.05 -0.89 26.18
N MET A 130 -2.98 -0.44 24.92
CA MET A 130 -3.98 0.42 24.27
C MET A 130 -4.83 -0.33 23.25
N ARG A 131 -4.54 -1.61 22.96
CA ARG A 131 -5.20 -2.36 21.88
C ARG A 131 -6.70 -2.45 22.06
N GLU A 132 -7.16 -2.81 23.26
CA GLU A 132 -8.60 -2.97 23.53
C GLU A 132 -9.36 -1.65 23.52
N VAL A 133 -8.74 -0.57 24.03
CA VAL A 133 -9.32 0.78 23.99
C VAL A 133 -9.45 1.24 22.54
N TRP A 134 -8.37 1.09 21.77
CA TRP A 134 -8.33 1.49 20.37
C TRP A 134 -9.28 0.68 19.50
N LYS A 135 -9.41 -0.63 19.76
CA LYS A 135 -10.37 -1.49 19.06
C LYS A 135 -11.81 -1.00 19.26
N LYS A 136 -12.17 -0.64 20.49
CA LYS A 136 -13.50 -0.08 20.80
C LYS A 136 -13.72 1.27 20.11
N GLU A 137 -12.71 2.14 20.09
CA GLU A 137 -12.79 3.42 19.38
C GLU A 137 -12.92 3.23 17.87
N GLU A 138 -12.18 2.28 17.27
CA GLU A 138 -12.31 1.97 15.85
C GLU A 138 -13.68 1.37 15.50
N GLU A 139 -14.24 0.52 16.36
CA GLU A 139 -15.61 -0.01 16.23
C GLU A 139 -16.66 1.10 16.37
N GLN A 140 -16.49 2.03 17.32
CA GLN A 140 -17.37 3.18 17.50
C GLN A 140 -17.31 4.14 16.30
N TRP A 141 -16.10 4.49 15.83
CA TRP A 141 -15.93 5.33 14.66
C TRP A 141 -16.44 4.66 13.38
N ALA A 142 -16.34 3.34 13.25
CA ALA A 142 -16.93 2.60 12.14
C ALA A 142 -18.47 2.66 12.18
N GLY A 143 -19.07 2.55 13.37
CA GLY A 143 -20.51 2.65 13.58
C GLY A 143 -21.08 4.06 13.36
N GLU A 144 -20.42 5.09 13.89
CA GLU A 144 -20.86 6.50 13.77
C GLU A 144 -20.75 7.04 12.34
N ARG A 145 -19.82 6.51 11.54
CA ARG A 145 -19.64 6.88 10.13
C ARG A 145 -20.77 6.34 9.21
N TRP A 146 -21.67 5.47 9.69
CA TRP A 146 -22.54 4.64 8.83
C TRP A 146 -24.02 4.45 9.25
N VAL A 147 -24.64 5.30 10.08
CA VAL A 147 -26.09 5.17 10.41
C VAL A 147 -27.04 5.69 9.31
N GLY A 148 -26.60 5.79 8.06
CA GLY A 148 -27.39 6.46 7.00
C GLY A 148 -27.70 5.66 5.72
N ILE A 149 -26.78 4.82 5.23
CA ILE A 149 -26.85 4.31 3.83
C ILE A 149 -26.25 2.89 3.71
N GLY A 150 -26.32 2.06 4.76
CA GLY A 150 -25.61 0.77 4.81
C GLY A 150 -26.45 -0.50 4.56
N GLU A 151 -27.76 -0.45 4.77
CA GLU A 151 -28.59 -1.68 4.76
C GLU A 151 -29.13 -2.06 3.39
N GLU A 152 -29.15 -1.14 2.43
CA GLU A 152 -29.75 -1.35 1.10
C GLU A 152 -28.79 -1.95 0.06
N TRP A 153 -27.49 -2.08 0.38
CA TRP A 153 -26.44 -2.45 -0.58
C TRP A 153 -25.72 -3.77 -0.26
N LYS A 154 -26.30 -4.59 0.63
CA LYS A 154 -25.82 -5.97 0.90
C LYS A 154 -26.27 -6.99 -0.12
N ASP A 155 -27.08 -6.61 -1.11
CA ASP A 155 -27.47 -7.50 -2.19
C ASP A 155 -26.70 -7.19 -3.47
N GLY A 156 -25.90 -8.18 -3.89
CA GLY A 156 -25.48 -8.28 -5.28
C GLY A 156 -24.02 -7.97 -5.55
N THR A 157 -23.10 -8.77 -5.02
CA THR A 157 -22.19 -9.63 -5.81
C THR A 157 -21.10 -10.18 -4.91
N GLY A 158 -21.04 -11.50 -4.81
CA GLY A 158 -20.02 -12.19 -4.03
C GLY A 158 -18.65 -12.00 -4.65
N LYS A 159 -17.75 -11.39 -3.87
CA LYS A 159 -16.31 -11.68 -3.85
C LYS A 159 -15.80 -11.39 -2.44
N LYS A 160 -16.06 -12.34 -1.55
CA LYS A 160 -15.47 -12.40 -0.20
C LYS A 160 -14.23 -13.28 -0.15
N GLU A 161 -13.72 -13.68 -1.30
CA GLU A 161 -12.72 -14.76 -1.49
C GLU A 161 -11.41 -14.24 -2.12
N PHE A 162 -11.15 -12.92 -2.06
CA PHE A 162 -9.85 -12.34 -2.47
C PHE A 162 -9.28 -11.31 -1.48
N GLU A 163 -9.88 -11.17 -0.29
CA GLU A 163 -9.23 -10.57 0.90
C GLU A 163 -8.29 -11.61 1.56
N ASP A 164 -7.66 -12.44 0.73
CA ASP A 164 -7.14 -13.77 1.08
C ASP A 164 -5.65 -13.74 1.49
N GLU A 165 -5.40 -14.28 2.68
CA GLU A 165 -4.11 -14.70 3.26
C GLU A 165 -3.06 -13.62 3.59
N HIS A 166 -2.93 -12.55 2.80
CA HIS A 166 -1.87 -11.54 2.98
C HIS A 166 -2.16 -10.54 4.09
N GLU A 167 -3.44 -10.29 4.41
CA GLU A 167 -3.85 -9.44 5.53
C GLU A 167 -3.64 -10.10 6.91
N ARG A 168 -3.35 -11.41 6.95
CA ARG A 168 -3.10 -12.15 8.19
C ARG A 168 -1.69 -11.99 8.74
N GLN A 169 -0.79 -11.31 8.02
CA GLN A 169 0.56 -11.07 8.52
C GLN A 169 0.53 -10.09 9.70
N ILE A 170 1.05 -10.53 10.84
CA ILE A 170 1.20 -9.69 12.02
C ILE A 170 2.26 -8.63 11.71
N ASP A 171 1.94 -7.35 11.96
CA ASP A 171 2.91 -6.27 11.87
C ASP A 171 3.97 -6.42 12.98
N VAL A 172 5.13 -6.96 12.61
CA VAL A 172 6.26 -7.20 13.53
C VAL A 172 7.16 -5.98 13.72
N ARG A 173 6.85 -4.84 13.07
CA ARG A 173 7.66 -3.62 13.19
C ARG A 173 7.61 -3.09 14.62
N GLU A 174 8.70 -2.43 15.02
CA GLU A 174 8.77 -1.73 16.30
C GLU A 174 7.72 -0.63 16.37
N ILE A 175 7.01 -0.57 17.49
CA ILE A 175 5.98 0.45 17.72
C ILE A 175 6.67 1.79 17.94
N LYS A 176 6.43 2.73 17.04
CA LYS A 176 6.97 4.09 17.18
C LYS A 176 6.19 4.85 18.27
N GLN A 177 6.89 5.74 18.98
CA GLN A 177 6.28 6.59 20.00
C GLN A 177 5.15 7.50 19.45
N ASP A 178 5.22 7.83 18.15
CA ASP A 178 4.26 8.66 17.44
C ASP A 178 3.15 7.84 16.73
N TRP A 179 2.92 6.59 17.12
CA TRP A 179 2.00 5.68 16.42
C TRP A 179 0.59 6.26 16.24
N VAL A 180 0.08 7.03 17.22
CA VAL A 180 -1.23 7.70 17.12
C VAL A 180 -1.22 8.73 15.99
N GLN A 181 -0.27 9.67 16.03
CA GLN A 181 -0.15 10.71 15.02
C GLN A 181 0.11 10.12 13.63
N ARG A 182 0.92 9.07 13.56
CA ARG A 182 1.27 8.35 12.34
C ARG A 182 0.06 7.68 11.70
N ARG A 183 -0.72 6.92 12.47
CA ARG A 183 -1.98 6.32 11.97
C ARG A 183 -2.94 7.41 11.49
N TRP A 184 -3.10 8.46 12.30
CA TRP A 184 -4.02 9.55 11.99
C TRP A 184 -3.62 10.28 10.69
N TRP A 185 -2.38 10.74 10.57
CA TRP A 185 -1.90 11.45 9.38
C TRP A 185 -1.87 10.56 8.15
N ALA A 186 -1.50 9.29 8.27
CA ALA A 186 -1.56 8.34 7.16
C ALA A 186 -3.01 8.17 6.67
N LYS A 187 -3.99 7.99 7.57
CA LYS A 187 -5.43 7.95 7.22
C LYS A 187 -5.90 9.27 6.56
N GLN A 188 -5.46 10.43 7.07
CA GLN A 188 -5.79 11.72 6.46
C GLN A 188 -5.22 11.87 5.05
N MET A 189 -3.99 11.40 4.82
CA MET A 189 -3.36 11.45 3.50
C MET A 189 -4.06 10.53 2.50
N LEU A 190 -4.39 9.29 2.90
CA LEU A 190 -5.18 8.38 2.08
C LEU A 190 -6.55 8.98 1.71
N GLY A 191 -7.24 9.58 2.69
CA GLY A 191 -8.51 10.26 2.44
C GLY A 191 -8.37 11.48 1.52
N THR A 192 -7.27 12.22 1.63
CA THR A 192 -6.98 13.37 0.76
C THR A 192 -6.72 12.93 -0.68
N MET A 193 -5.97 11.85 -0.87
CA MET A 193 -5.72 11.25 -2.19
C MET A 193 -7.02 10.76 -2.83
N ALA A 194 -7.83 10.01 -2.07
CA ALA A 194 -9.12 9.54 -2.56
C ALA A 194 -10.03 10.71 -2.98
N ARG A 195 -10.09 11.79 -2.18
CA ARG A 195 -10.82 13.01 -2.54
C ARG A 195 -10.30 13.68 -3.79
N ALA A 196 -8.99 13.77 -3.95
CA ALA A 196 -8.37 14.34 -5.14
C ALA A 196 -8.71 13.51 -6.39
N ASP A 197 -8.68 12.18 -6.28
CA ASP A 197 -9.10 11.27 -7.35
C ASP A 197 -10.58 11.44 -7.70
N GLY A 198 -11.45 11.47 -6.69
CA GLY A 198 -12.89 11.69 -6.88
C GLY A 198 -13.19 13.02 -7.58
N LEU A 199 -12.49 14.11 -7.22
CA LEU A 199 -12.61 15.39 -7.91
C LEU A 199 -12.17 15.31 -9.37
N VAL A 200 -11.03 14.68 -9.65
CA VAL A 200 -10.53 14.50 -11.02
C VAL A 200 -11.54 13.71 -11.85
N SER A 201 -12.09 12.62 -11.31
CA SER A 201 -13.13 11.82 -11.97
C SER A 201 -14.39 12.64 -12.25
N MET A 202 -14.87 13.44 -11.29
CA MET A 202 -16.02 14.31 -11.50
C MET A 202 -15.76 15.40 -12.55
N ILE A 203 -14.58 16.03 -12.52
CA ILE A 203 -14.22 17.05 -13.52
C ILE A 203 -14.23 16.45 -14.93
N LYS A 204 -13.73 15.23 -15.12
CA LYS A 204 -13.79 14.55 -16.43
C LYS A 204 -15.22 14.37 -16.94
N ILE A 205 -16.17 14.09 -16.04
CA ILE A 205 -17.59 13.94 -16.41
C ILE A 205 -18.17 15.29 -16.83
N PHE A 206 -17.91 16.37 -16.08
CA PHE A 206 -18.53 17.67 -16.34
C PHE A 206 -17.82 18.53 -17.40
N CYS A 207 -16.54 18.29 -17.64
CA CYS A 207 -15.70 19.09 -18.52
C CYS A 207 -15.09 18.29 -19.69
N GLY A 208 -15.45 17.01 -19.86
CA GLY A 208 -15.05 16.18 -21.00
C GLY A 208 -15.78 16.56 -22.29
N ASP A 209 -15.29 16.06 -23.42
CA ASP A 209 -15.77 16.45 -24.75
C ASP A 209 -17.23 16.00 -25.04
N GLU A 210 -17.75 14.98 -24.36
CA GLU A 210 -19.16 14.53 -24.44
C GLU A 210 -19.69 14.03 -23.09
N PRO A 211 -20.20 14.92 -22.21
CA PRO A 211 -20.91 14.49 -21.01
C PRO A 211 -22.22 13.80 -21.40
N ASP A 212 -22.25 12.46 -21.39
CA ASP A 212 -23.50 11.70 -21.57
C ASP A 212 -24.19 11.49 -20.21
N PRO A 213 -25.33 12.16 -19.94
CA PRO A 213 -26.08 12.00 -18.70
C PRO A 213 -26.79 10.64 -18.59
N THR A 214 -26.84 9.86 -19.67
CA THR A 214 -27.43 8.51 -19.68
C THR A 214 -26.38 7.40 -19.54
N SER A 215 -25.09 7.74 -19.57
CA SER A 215 -24.02 6.78 -19.37
C SER A 215 -24.00 6.26 -17.92
N ILE A 216 -24.20 4.95 -17.78
CA ILE A 216 -24.09 4.23 -16.50
C ILE A 216 -22.69 4.40 -15.90
N GLU A 217 -21.66 4.47 -16.75
CA GLU A 217 -20.27 4.68 -16.32
C GLU A 217 -20.08 6.08 -15.73
N ASN A 218 -20.66 7.12 -16.34
CA ASN A 218 -20.63 8.47 -15.80
C ASN A 218 -21.39 8.56 -14.47
N ALA A 219 -22.55 7.90 -14.36
CA ALA A 219 -23.29 7.84 -13.11
C ALA A 219 -22.46 7.18 -11.99
N ARG A 220 -21.80 6.05 -12.30
CA ARG A 220 -20.91 5.36 -11.35
C ARG A 220 -19.73 6.23 -10.93
N ASN A 221 -19.03 6.83 -11.88
CA ASN A 221 -17.86 7.68 -11.61
C ASN A 221 -18.24 8.95 -10.81
N PHE A 222 -19.42 9.51 -11.05
CA PHE A 222 -19.95 10.64 -10.28
C PHE A 222 -20.29 10.23 -8.85
N GLU A 223 -20.94 9.08 -8.68
CA GLU A 223 -21.25 8.52 -7.36
C GLU A 223 -19.97 8.22 -6.56
N GLU A 224 -18.96 7.60 -7.19
CA GLU A 224 -17.64 7.38 -6.59
C GLU A 224 -16.94 8.68 -6.20
N GLY A 225 -17.05 9.71 -7.04
CA GLY A 225 -16.55 11.06 -6.73
C GLY A 225 -17.22 11.67 -5.50
N LEU A 226 -18.56 11.57 -5.39
CA LEU A 226 -19.30 12.00 -4.20
C LEU A 226 -18.94 11.19 -2.96
N LYS A 227 -18.76 9.87 -3.09
CA LYS A 227 -18.30 9.00 -2.00
C LYS A 227 -16.93 9.42 -1.48
N ALA A 228 -16.00 9.74 -2.39
CA ALA A 228 -14.69 10.23 -2.01
C ALA A 228 -14.76 11.58 -1.30
N LEU A 229 -15.55 12.53 -1.83
CA LEU A 229 -15.65 13.91 -1.34
C LEU A 229 -16.38 14.10 -0.02
N SER A 230 -17.38 13.26 0.26
CA SER A 230 -18.26 13.40 1.42
C SER A 230 -17.56 13.20 2.78
N GLY A 231 -16.25 12.89 2.82
CA GLY A 231 -15.55 12.57 4.07
C GLY A 231 -15.98 11.23 4.67
N LEU A 232 -16.87 10.50 3.99
CA LEU A 232 -17.47 9.24 4.42
C LEU A 232 -16.60 8.01 4.05
N MET A 233 -15.63 8.15 3.14
CA MET A 233 -14.65 7.10 2.87
C MET A 233 -13.43 7.19 3.79
N GLY A 234 -13.42 6.38 4.85
CA GLY A 234 -12.20 5.73 5.28
C GLY A 234 -12.09 4.40 4.54
N MET A 235 -11.20 4.31 3.55
CA MET A 235 -10.71 3.07 2.95
C MET A 235 -11.78 2.05 2.48
N ASN A 236 -12.41 2.29 1.33
CA ASN A 236 -12.97 1.21 0.50
C ASN A 236 -12.72 1.53 -0.99
N THR A 237 -11.44 1.69 -1.34
CA THR A 237 -10.98 1.59 -2.74
C THR A 237 -10.00 0.43 -2.83
N ALA A 238 -10.51 -0.78 -2.57
CA ALA A 238 -10.06 -1.94 -3.32
C ALA A 238 -11.01 -2.04 -4.51
N GLU A 239 -10.47 -2.33 -5.69
CA GLU A 239 -11.17 -2.44 -6.98
C GLU A 239 -11.47 -1.11 -7.68
N ALA A 240 -10.42 -0.56 -8.28
CA ALA A 240 -10.46 0.08 -9.59
C ALA A 240 -9.19 -0.31 -10.37
#